data_AF-A0A0P0M4L0-F1
#
_entry.id   AF-A0A0P0M4L0-F1
#
_cell.length_a   1.000
_cell.length_b   1.000
_cell.length_c   1.000
_cell.angle_alpha   90.00
_cell.angle_beta   90.00
_cell.angle_gamma   90.00
#
_symmetry.space_group_name_H-M   'P 1'
#
loop_
_entity.id
_entity.type
_entity.pdbx_description
1 polymer ?
#
loop_
_entity_poly.entity_id
_entity_poly.type
_entity_poly.pdbx_seq_one_letter_code
_entity_poly.pdbx_strand_id
1 'polypeptide(L)'
;MFSGGLDSLIGFIDEASILSVDKKILLVSHMELGKEHSDQKSILKYCRENNIFSNKYEQVLLNTGLKPHSWNIKTSTESTFRSRSLLFFAAGIYIANKISPQCQLIVPENGTISINIPLDSGRRSSCSTRTTHPTFIKRIQEALYAIGISNSIYNPYRLKSKADMVLECCQDTSKKAILKLLVDLSCSCAKRGHNVFWDKSGIEIRNAKIKHCGMCLPCLYRRVALDTIGLDNEALLGTDVLHGIKFNLDNKHQKRNRDFNALLYFLKNRMNERTIRQELFFNGIIEKQELDEYTSLALHSYRQVINWLKKKATNEIQIRAGI
;
A
#
# COMPACT_ATOMS: atom_id res chain seq x y z
N MET A 1 5.74 -11.56 -0.33
CA MET A 1 6.41 -10.36 0.21
C MET A 1 5.62 -9.82 1.39
N PHE A 2 6.28 -9.32 2.43
CA PHE A 2 5.63 -8.82 3.64
C PHE A 2 6.23 -7.47 4.09
N SER A 3 5.49 -6.38 3.88
CA SER A 3 5.96 -5.02 4.19
C SER A 3 5.54 -4.55 5.58
N GLY A 4 4.50 -5.17 6.18
CA GLY A 4 3.86 -4.69 7.42
C GLY A 4 2.75 -3.67 7.16
N GLY A 5 2.42 -3.38 5.89
CA GLY A 5 1.23 -2.63 5.51
C GLY A 5 -0.02 -3.49 5.43
N LEU A 6 -1.19 -2.83 5.40
CA LEU A 6 -2.51 -3.49 5.34
C LEU A 6 -2.60 -4.54 4.21
N ASP A 7 -2.11 -4.20 3.02
CA ASP A 7 -2.20 -5.05 1.83
C ASP A 7 -1.44 -6.35 2.03
N SER A 8 -0.19 -6.24 2.51
CA SER A 8 0.63 -7.41 2.83
C SER A 8 0.14 -8.20 4.05
N LEU A 9 -0.57 -7.55 4.98
CA LEU A 9 -1.23 -8.22 6.09
C LEU A 9 -2.40 -9.07 5.59
N ILE A 10 -3.25 -8.52 4.71
CA ILE A 10 -4.37 -9.25 4.12
C ILE A 10 -3.83 -10.42 3.28
N GLY A 11 -2.78 -10.18 2.46
CA GLY A 11 -2.09 -11.24 1.73
C GLY A 11 -1.56 -12.36 2.64
N PHE A 12 -0.96 -12.00 3.78
CA PHE A 12 -0.54 -13.00 4.76
C PHE A 12 -1.72 -13.80 5.32
N ILE A 13 -2.80 -13.14 5.72
CA ILE A 13 -4.00 -13.80 6.26
C ILE A 13 -4.64 -14.73 5.23
N ASP A 14 -4.81 -14.25 4.00
CA ASP A 14 -5.47 -15.02 2.94
C ASP A 14 -4.68 -16.28 2.59
N GLU A 15 -3.38 -16.15 2.36
CA GLU A 15 -2.53 -17.27 1.99
C GLU A 15 -2.35 -18.24 3.17
N ALA A 16 -2.08 -17.75 4.38
CA ALA A 16 -1.88 -18.62 5.54
C ALA A 16 -3.15 -19.41 5.94
N SER A 17 -4.34 -18.85 5.70
CA SER A 17 -5.60 -19.55 5.96
C SER A 17 -5.81 -20.78 5.07
N ILE A 18 -5.34 -20.75 3.82
CA ILE A 18 -5.58 -21.84 2.85
C ILE A 18 -4.46 -22.88 2.79
N LEU A 19 -3.32 -22.65 3.46
CA LEU A 19 -2.21 -23.61 3.50
C LEU A 19 -2.62 -24.92 4.20
N SER A 20 -2.19 -26.05 3.59
CA SER A 20 -2.25 -27.37 4.23
C SER A 20 -1.32 -27.43 5.46
N VAL A 21 -1.54 -28.43 6.31
CA VAL A 21 -0.87 -28.57 7.62
C VAL A 21 0.66 -28.68 7.49
N ASP A 22 1.16 -29.22 6.39
CA ASP A 22 2.58 -29.46 6.10
C ASP A 22 3.27 -28.29 5.35
N LYS A 23 2.54 -27.21 5.04
CA LYS A 23 3.06 -26.09 4.25
C LYS A 23 3.21 -24.84 5.09
N LYS A 24 4.23 -24.05 4.74
CA LYS A 24 4.49 -22.75 5.33
C LYS A 24 4.61 -21.68 4.26
N ILE A 25 4.12 -20.47 4.55
CA ILE A 25 4.45 -19.28 3.77
C ILE A 25 5.74 -18.65 4.31
N LEU A 26 6.66 -18.31 3.43
CA LEU A 26 7.87 -17.58 3.79
C LEU A 26 7.68 -16.09 3.57
N LEU A 27 7.60 -15.34 4.66
CA LEU A 27 7.43 -13.90 4.66
C LEU A 27 8.77 -13.23 4.40
N VAL A 28 9.01 -12.84 3.14
CA VAL A 28 10.22 -12.14 2.73
C VAL A 28 10.03 -10.63 2.84
N SER A 29 11.01 -9.97 3.46
CA SER A 29 11.05 -8.53 3.65
C SER A 29 12.46 -7.98 3.47
N HIS A 30 12.54 -6.70 3.10
CA HIS A 30 13.78 -5.95 2.91
C HIS A 30 13.79 -4.71 3.80
N MET A 31 14.92 -4.45 4.45
CA MET A 31 15.13 -3.34 5.36
C MET A 31 16.24 -2.43 4.84
N GLU A 32 15.92 -1.14 4.73
CA GLU A 32 16.88 -0.08 4.39
C GLU A 32 17.01 0.97 5.51
N LEU A 33 15.88 1.35 6.14
CA LEU A 33 15.80 2.39 7.17
C LEU A 33 15.17 1.95 8.52
N GLY A 34 14.83 0.67 8.69
CA GLY A 34 14.44 0.07 9.97
C GLY A 34 13.02 0.34 10.51
N LYS A 35 12.22 1.23 9.91
CA LYS A 35 10.87 1.55 10.43
C LYS A 35 9.84 0.46 10.11
N GLU A 36 9.88 -0.10 8.90
CA GLU A 36 8.98 -1.15 8.42
C GLU A 36 9.11 -2.44 9.25
N HIS A 37 10.32 -2.71 9.75
CA HIS A 37 10.61 -3.84 10.61
C HIS A 37 9.80 -3.84 11.92
N SER A 38 9.51 -2.66 12.49
CA SER A 38 8.74 -2.60 13.74
C SER A 38 7.32 -3.14 13.56
N ASP A 39 6.68 -2.81 12.44
CA ASP A 39 5.28 -3.19 12.19
C ASP A 39 5.18 -4.69 11.90
N GLN A 40 6.11 -5.21 11.08
CA GLN A 40 6.23 -6.66 10.82
C GLN A 40 6.48 -7.44 12.11
N LYS A 41 7.42 -6.97 12.95
CA LYS A 41 7.73 -7.60 14.23
C LYS A 41 6.53 -7.59 15.17
N SER A 42 5.79 -6.47 15.25
CA SER A 42 4.58 -6.38 16.08
C SER A 42 3.50 -7.36 15.62
N ILE A 43 3.22 -7.43 14.32
CA ILE A 43 2.22 -8.36 13.76
C ILE A 43 2.62 -9.81 14.08
N LEU A 44 3.84 -10.21 13.73
CA LEU A 44 4.28 -11.60 13.89
C LEU A 44 4.46 -12.00 15.36
N LYS A 45 4.87 -11.06 16.23
CA LYS A 45 4.89 -11.27 17.67
C LYS A 45 3.49 -11.56 18.20
N TYR A 46 2.51 -10.74 17.84
CA TYR A 46 1.12 -10.95 18.25
C TYR A 46 0.59 -12.30 17.76
N CYS A 47 0.87 -12.67 16.50
CA CYS A 47 0.47 -13.97 15.97
C CYS A 47 1.06 -15.15 16.77
N ARG A 48 2.35 -15.09 17.12
CA ARG A 48 3.01 -16.13 17.94
C ARG A 48 2.43 -16.22 19.35
N GLU A 49 2.21 -15.07 20.00
CA GLU A 49 1.67 -15.00 21.37
C GLU A 49 0.21 -15.48 21.46
N ASN A 50 -0.54 -15.39 20.36
CA ASN A 50 -1.97 -15.75 20.32
C ASN A 50 -2.26 -17.00 19.46
N ASN A 51 -1.25 -17.78 19.11
CA ASN A 51 -1.37 -19.01 18.29
C ASN A 51 -2.08 -18.81 16.93
N ILE A 52 -2.02 -17.61 16.36
CA ILE A 52 -2.59 -17.32 15.04
C ILE A 52 -1.67 -17.91 13.98
N PHE A 53 -2.20 -18.79 13.12
CA PHE A 53 -1.45 -19.48 12.07
C PHE A 53 -0.20 -20.23 12.59
N SER A 54 -0.33 -20.88 13.75
CA SER A 54 0.76 -21.64 14.35
C SER A 54 1.40 -22.62 13.36
N ASN A 55 2.72 -22.60 13.28
CA ASN A 55 3.53 -23.40 12.34
C ASN A 55 3.22 -23.20 10.84
N LYS A 56 2.47 -22.19 10.42
CA LYS A 56 2.16 -21.94 9.00
C LYS A 56 3.02 -20.86 8.34
N TYR A 57 3.93 -20.21 9.06
CA TYR A 57 4.76 -19.15 8.48
C TYR A 57 6.15 -19.06 9.11
N GLU A 58 7.10 -18.58 8.31
CA GLU A 58 8.43 -18.15 8.75
C GLU A 58 8.74 -16.77 8.17
N GLN A 59 9.77 -16.10 8.68
CA GLN A 59 10.18 -14.78 8.17
C GLN A 59 11.67 -14.77 7.80
N VAL A 60 11.97 -14.19 6.64
CA VAL A 60 13.33 -13.80 6.26
C VAL A 60 13.37 -12.29 6.04
N LEU A 61 14.24 -11.62 6.79
CA LEU A 61 14.49 -10.19 6.67
C LEU A 61 15.89 -9.96 6.12
N LEU A 62 15.99 -9.34 4.95
CA LEU A 62 17.25 -8.93 4.37
C LEU A 62 17.53 -7.47 4.71
N ASN A 63 18.73 -7.18 5.17
CA ASN A 63 19.22 -5.83 5.42
C ASN A 63 20.19 -5.47 4.31
N THR A 64 19.73 -4.75 3.29
CA THR A 64 20.60 -4.30 2.19
C THR A 64 20.37 -2.82 1.93
N GLY A 65 21.44 -2.06 1.72
CA GLY A 65 21.37 -0.63 1.52
C GLY A 65 22.76 -0.02 1.42
N LEU A 66 22.88 1.04 0.63
CA LEU A 66 24.12 1.81 0.52
C LEU A 66 24.17 2.78 1.71
N LYS A 67 24.85 2.36 2.78
CA LYS A 67 25.10 3.24 3.92
C LYS A 67 26.37 4.04 3.66
N PRO A 68 26.47 5.28 4.17
CA PRO A 68 27.76 5.94 4.30
C PRO A 68 28.72 5.00 5.03
N HIS A 69 29.91 4.76 4.46
CA HIS A 69 30.94 3.88 5.01
C HIS A 69 30.64 2.36 4.98
N SER A 70 29.63 1.89 4.25
CA SER A 70 29.53 0.46 3.92
C SER A 70 30.39 0.16 2.67
N TRP A 71 31.42 -0.68 2.85
CA TRP A 71 32.47 -1.01 1.87
C TRP A 71 33.40 0.16 1.50
N ASN A 72 34.57 -0.15 0.92
CA ASN A 72 35.72 0.74 0.63
C ASN A 72 35.43 1.96 -0.29
N ILE A 73 34.17 2.38 -0.42
CA ILE A 73 33.74 3.47 -1.28
C ILE A 73 32.98 4.49 -0.42
N LYS A 74 33.46 5.73 -0.38
CA LYS A 74 32.72 6.85 0.23
C LYS A 74 31.54 7.21 -0.67
N THR A 75 30.38 6.60 -0.45
CA THR A 75 29.13 6.98 -1.12
C THR A 75 28.18 7.69 -0.16
N SER A 76 27.49 8.73 -0.63
CA SER A 76 26.36 9.32 0.09
C SER A 76 25.21 8.31 0.22
N THR A 77 24.41 8.41 1.29
CA THR A 77 23.17 7.63 1.42
C THR A 77 22.28 7.85 0.20
N GLU A 78 21.79 6.77 -0.41
CA GLU A 78 20.79 6.84 -1.47
C GLU A 78 19.48 7.35 -0.85
N SER A 79 19.11 8.61 -1.14
CA SER A 79 17.99 9.30 -0.49
C SER A 79 16.68 9.23 -1.27
N THR A 80 16.72 8.68 -2.50
CA THR A 80 15.57 8.68 -3.41
C THR A 80 14.71 7.43 -3.26
N PHE A 81 15.24 6.38 -2.64
CA PHE A 81 14.61 5.08 -2.42
C PHE A 81 14.11 4.42 -3.70
N ARG A 82 14.65 4.81 -4.86
CA ARG A 82 14.20 4.36 -6.18
C ARG A 82 14.56 2.90 -6.45
N SER A 83 15.62 2.39 -5.83
CA SER A 83 16.06 0.99 -5.94
C SER A 83 15.32 0.05 -4.99
N ARG A 84 14.65 0.59 -3.96
CA ARG A 84 14.03 -0.21 -2.89
C ARG A 84 13.11 -1.30 -3.43
N SER A 85 12.25 -0.94 -4.37
CA SER A 85 11.30 -1.86 -5.00
C SER A 85 12.02 -3.04 -5.66
N LEU A 86 13.07 -2.76 -6.46
CA LEU A 86 13.86 -3.79 -7.11
C LEU A 86 14.55 -4.70 -6.10
N LEU A 87 15.08 -4.16 -4.99
CA LEU A 87 15.68 -4.96 -3.92
C LEU A 87 14.66 -5.90 -3.26
N PHE A 88 13.42 -5.47 -3.06
CA PHE A 88 12.34 -6.34 -2.57
C PHE A 88 12.03 -7.49 -3.54
N PHE A 89 11.96 -7.22 -4.84
CA PHE A 89 11.76 -8.27 -5.86
C PHE A 89 12.96 -9.21 -5.91
N ALA A 90 14.18 -8.69 -5.93
CA ALA A 90 15.40 -9.49 -5.95
C ALA A 90 15.49 -10.42 -4.73
N ALA A 91 15.19 -9.90 -3.54
CA ALA A 91 15.10 -10.68 -2.30
C ALA A 91 14.09 -11.83 -2.42
N GLY A 92 12.87 -11.50 -2.86
CA GLY A 92 11.78 -12.47 -3.00
C GLY A 92 12.08 -13.55 -4.02
N ILE A 93 12.58 -13.16 -5.20
CA ILE A 93 12.93 -14.09 -6.28
C ILE A 93 14.12 -14.96 -5.91
N TYR A 94 15.16 -14.40 -5.29
CA TYR A 94 16.30 -15.17 -4.83
C TYR A 94 15.87 -16.30 -3.89
N ILE A 95 15.03 -15.98 -2.91
CA ILE A 95 14.52 -16.95 -1.94
C ILE A 95 13.59 -17.96 -2.61
N ALA A 96 12.65 -17.51 -3.44
CA ALA A 96 11.74 -18.40 -4.17
C ALA A 96 12.52 -19.38 -5.05
N ASN A 97 13.51 -18.90 -5.80
CA ASN A 97 14.37 -19.71 -6.66
C ASN A 97 15.16 -20.77 -5.86
N LYS A 98 15.65 -20.41 -4.67
CA LYS A 98 16.34 -21.36 -3.77
C LYS A 98 15.42 -22.41 -3.16
N ILE A 99 14.15 -22.10 -2.96
CA ILE A 99 13.15 -23.09 -2.50
C ILE A 99 12.83 -24.06 -3.64
N SER A 100 12.49 -23.53 -4.82
CA SER A 100 12.17 -24.32 -6.01
C SER A 100 12.00 -23.40 -7.23
N PRO A 101 12.37 -23.84 -8.45
CA PRO A 101 12.09 -23.11 -9.69
C PRO A 101 10.60 -22.82 -9.95
N GLN A 102 9.71 -23.59 -9.32
CA GLN A 102 8.25 -23.47 -9.43
C GLN A 102 7.65 -22.63 -8.29
N CYS A 103 8.43 -22.26 -7.27
CA CYS A 103 7.94 -21.44 -6.15
C CYS A 103 7.57 -20.04 -6.64
N GLN A 104 6.34 -19.61 -6.40
CA GLN A 104 5.85 -18.32 -6.84
C GLN A 104 6.21 -17.22 -5.83
N LEU A 105 6.54 -16.03 -6.34
CA LEU A 105 6.66 -14.84 -5.51
C LEU A 105 5.31 -14.13 -5.44
N ILE A 106 4.65 -14.21 -4.28
CA ILE A 106 3.39 -13.50 -4.03
C ILE A 106 3.67 -12.05 -3.63
N VAL A 107 3.06 -11.10 -4.33
CA VAL A 107 3.20 -9.65 -4.13
C VAL A 107 1.84 -9.05 -3.85
N PRO A 108 1.38 -9.10 -2.59
CA PRO A 108 0.05 -8.64 -2.21
C PRO A 108 -0.01 -7.10 -2.13
N GLU A 109 -0.36 -6.44 -3.24
CA GLU A 109 -0.54 -4.98 -3.31
C GLU A 109 -1.79 -4.63 -4.13
N ASN A 110 -2.63 -3.73 -3.63
CA ASN A 110 -3.85 -3.33 -4.32
C ASN A 110 -3.58 -2.70 -5.71
N GLY A 111 -4.51 -2.92 -6.64
CA GLY A 111 -4.41 -2.43 -8.01
C GLY A 111 -4.44 -0.90 -8.13
N THR A 112 -5.25 -0.21 -7.31
CA THR A 112 -5.38 1.25 -7.35
C THR A 112 -4.05 1.98 -7.09
N ILE A 113 -3.32 1.57 -6.06
CA ILE A 113 -1.99 2.11 -5.75
C ILE A 113 -0.94 1.61 -6.75
N SER A 114 -1.11 0.41 -7.32
CA SER A 114 -0.19 -0.13 -8.31
C SER A 114 -0.20 0.65 -9.62
N ILE A 115 -1.38 1.04 -10.13
CA ILE A 115 -1.52 1.88 -11.34
C ILE A 115 -1.18 3.35 -11.08
N ASN A 116 -1.47 3.85 -9.86
CA ASN A 116 -1.10 5.18 -9.38
C ASN A 116 -1.42 6.32 -10.37
N ILE A 117 -2.69 6.44 -10.76
CA ILE A 117 -3.14 7.49 -11.69
C ILE A 117 -2.76 8.87 -11.14
N PRO A 118 -2.10 9.73 -11.94
CA PRO A 118 -1.64 11.03 -11.47
C PRO A 118 -2.82 11.96 -11.17
N LEU A 119 -2.99 12.28 -9.88
CA LEU A 119 -4.04 13.20 -9.41
C LEU A 119 -3.71 14.67 -9.71
N ASP A 120 -2.43 15.00 -9.93
CA ASP A 120 -1.97 16.31 -10.35
C ASP A 120 -0.84 16.20 -11.40
N SER A 121 -0.55 17.31 -12.08
CA SER A 121 0.47 17.35 -13.15
C SER A 121 1.89 17.06 -12.66
N GLY A 122 2.21 17.38 -11.40
CA GLY A 122 3.53 17.15 -10.82
C GLY A 122 3.74 15.73 -10.28
N ARG A 123 2.80 14.82 -10.50
CA ARG A 123 2.91 13.38 -10.18
C ARG A 123 3.03 12.50 -11.43
N ARG A 124 3.22 13.09 -12.62
CA ARG A 124 3.41 12.35 -13.87
C ARG A 124 4.78 11.69 -13.96
N SER A 125 4.85 10.56 -14.67
CA SER A 125 6.11 9.87 -15.03
C SER A 125 6.98 9.45 -13.82
N SER A 126 8.29 9.66 -13.88
CA SER A 126 9.32 9.25 -12.90
C SER A 126 9.22 9.94 -11.53
N CYS A 127 8.29 10.88 -11.37
CA CYS A 127 8.03 11.58 -10.11
C CYS A 127 7.24 10.75 -9.10
N SER A 128 6.79 9.54 -9.46
CA SER A 128 6.14 8.62 -8.53
C SER A 128 6.68 7.19 -8.67
N THR A 129 6.99 6.54 -7.54
CA THR A 129 7.47 5.15 -7.51
C THR A 129 6.34 4.19 -7.92
N ARG A 130 6.55 3.46 -9.02
CA ARG A 130 5.60 2.49 -9.61
C ARG A 130 5.96 1.05 -9.25
N THR A 131 6.08 0.79 -7.95
CA THR A 131 6.68 -0.44 -7.39
C THR A 131 6.04 -1.74 -7.89
N THR A 132 4.73 -1.74 -8.07
CA THR A 132 3.94 -2.92 -8.46
C THR A 132 3.13 -2.68 -9.72
N HIS A 133 3.49 -1.67 -10.51
CA HIS A 133 2.77 -1.34 -11.74
C HIS A 133 2.83 -2.51 -12.73
N PRO A 134 1.74 -2.82 -13.45
CA PRO A 134 1.66 -4.01 -14.32
C PRO A 134 2.82 -4.09 -15.33
N THR A 135 3.11 -2.97 -16.02
CA THR A 135 4.25 -2.87 -16.95
C THR A 135 5.60 -3.13 -16.28
N PHE A 136 5.79 -2.72 -15.02
CA PHE A 136 7.03 -2.95 -14.29
C PHE A 136 7.18 -4.43 -13.93
N ILE A 137 6.10 -5.06 -13.43
CA ILE A 137 6.08 -6.50 -13.12
C ILE A 137 6.35 -7.33 -14.37
N LYS A 138 5.69 -7.00 -15.50
CA LYS A 138 5.91 -7.68 -16.78
C LYS A 138 7.37 -7.60 -17.22
N ARG A 139 7.98 -6.41 -17.17
CA ARG A 139 9.40 -6.21 -17.53
C ARG A 139 10.36 -6.95 -16.59
N ILE A 140 10.07 -7.00 -15.29
CA ILE A 140 10.87 -7.82 -14.36
C ILE A 140 10.73 -9.29 -14.75
N GLN A 141 9.51 -9.78 -14.99
CA GLN A 141 9.29 -11.19 -15.33
C GLN A 141 10.01 -11.58 -16.63
N GLU A 142 9.95 -10.73 -17.67
CA GLU A 142 10.68 -10.90 -18.93
C GLU A 142 12.21 -10.95 -18.70
N ALA A 143 12.74 -10.03 -17.88
CA ALA A 143 14.16 -10.02 -17.55
C ALA A 143 14.59 -11.28 -16.77
N LEU A 144 13.76 -11.78 -15.86
CA LEU A 144 14.01 -13.03 -15.13
C LEU A 144 14.06 -14.24 -16.08
N TYR A 145 13.11 -14.33 -17.01
CA TYR A 145 13.11 -15.41 -18.01
C TYR A 145 14.34 -15.36 -18.92
N ALA A 146 14.77 -14.16 -19.33
CA ALA A 146 15.97 -13.99 -20.15
C ALA A 146 17.25 -14.50 -19.48
N ILE A 147 17.31 -14.51 -18.14
CA ILE A 147 18.45 -15.03 -17.37
C ILE A 147 18.22 -16.44 -16.81
N GLY A 148 17.17 -17.14 -17.27
CA GLY A 148 16.88 -18.53 -16.89
C GLY A 148 16.21 -18.71 -15.52
N ILE A 149 15.63 -17.66 -14.94
CA ILE A 149 14.86 -17.75 -13.69
C ILE A 149 13.37 -17.85 -14.02
N SER A 150 12.78 -19.02 -13.75
CA SER A 150 11.38 -19.34 -14.09
C SER A 150 10.34 -18.95 -13.03
N ASN A 151 10.77 -18.52 -11.85
CA ASN A 151 9.87 -18.18 -10.74
C ASN A 151 8.87 -17.09 -11.18
N SER A 152 7.57 -17.38 -11.06
CA SER A 152 6.51 -16.44 -11.45
C SER A 152 6.24 -15.41 -10.35
N ILE A 153 6.09 -14.14 -10.73
CA ILE A 153 5.60 -13.07 -9.86
C ILE A 153 4.08 -13.00 -9.98
N TYR A 154 3.40 -13.16 -8.85
CA TYR A 154 1.94 -13.18 -8.78
C TYR A 154 1.43 -12.11 -7.82
N ASN A 155 0.52 -11.25 -8.27
CA ASN A 155 -0.19 -10.31 -7.41
C ASN A 155 -1.69 -10.66 -7.38
N PRO A 156 -2.22 -11.26 -6.30
CA PRO A 156 -3.63 -11.65 -6.20
C PRO A 156 -4.60 -10.46 -6.19
N TYR A 157 -4.09 -9.26 -5.96
CA TYR A 157 -4.88 -8.04 -5.77
C TYR A 157 -4.68 -7.03 -6.91
N ARG A 158 -4.08 -7.45 -8.03
CA ARG A 158 -3.78 -6.57 -9.18
C ARG A 158 -5.01 -5.85 -9.75
N LEU A 159 -6.18 -6.46 -9.68
CA LEU A 159 -7.47 -5.90 -10.15
C LEU A 159 -8.44 -5.62 -9.00
N LYS A 160 -7.94 -5.45 -7.77
CA LYS A 160 -8.76 -5.17 -6.59
C LYS A 160 -8.41 -3.83 -5.99
N SER A 161 -9.41 -3.07 -5.57
CA SER A 161 -9.19 -1.91 -4.74
C SER A 161 -8.78 -2.35 -3.33
N LYS A 162 -8.24 -1.41 -2.54
CA LYS A 162 -7.93 -1.70 -1.13
C LYS A 162 -9.19 -2.06 -0.33
N ALA A 163 -10.33 -1.47 -0.67
CA ALA A 163 -11.60 -1.78 -0.02
C ALA A 163 -12.13 -3.15 -0.44
N ASP A 164 -11.96 -3.55 -1.69
CA ASP A 164 -12.31 -4.89 -2.17
C ASP A 164 -11.51 -5.96 -1.43
N MET A 165 -10.19 -5.75 -1.28
CA MET A 165 -9.34 -6.66 -0.51
C MET A 165 -9.82 -6.85 0.93
N VAL A 166 -10.22 -5.76 1.61
CA VAL A 166 -10.72 -5.83 2.98
C VAL A 166 -12.07 -6.54 3.04
N LEU A 167 -12.99 -6.21 2.12
CA LEU A 167 -14.33 -6.80 2.06
C LEU A 167 -14.25 -8.31 1.81
N GLU A 168 -13.50 -8.74 0.82
CA GLU A 168 -13.33 -10.15 0.47
C GLU A 168 -12.64 -10.94 1.60
N CYS A 169 -11.56 -10.41 2.18
CA CYS A 169 -10.92 -11.02 3.35
C CYS A 169 -11.92 -11.21 4.51
N CYS A 170 -12.86 -10.27 4.68
CA CYS A 170 -13.86 -10.30 5.73
C CYS A 170 -15.12 -11.12 5.42
N GLN A 171 -15.25 -11.72 4.22
CA GLN A 171 -16.32 -12.68 3.92
C GLN A 171 -16.18 -13.96 4.75
N ASP A 172 -14.94 -14.34 5.06
CA ASP A 172 -14.63 -15.42 5.99
C ASP A 172 -14.58 -14.86 7.43
N THR A 173 -15.36 -15.46 8.33
CA THR A 173 -15.50 -14.99 9.72
C THR A 173 -14.22 -15.16 10.54
N SER A 174 -13.45 -16.21 10.29
CA SER A 174 -12.16 -16.45 10.95
C SER A 174 -11.10 -15.45 10.48
N LYS A 175 -11.01 -15.21 9.16
CA LYS A 175 -10.12 -14.18 8.60
C LYS A 175 -10.48 -12.79 9.11
N LYS A 176 -11.77 -12.45 9.14
CA LYS A 176 -12.27 -11.19 9.70
C LYS A 176 -11.85 -10.98 11.16
N ALA A 177 -11.97 -12.02 11.99
CA ALA A 177 -11.56 -11.96 13.38
C ALA A 177 -10.04 -11.70 13.51
N ILE A 178 -9.23 -12.42 12.73
CA ILE A 178 -7.77 -12.23 12.72
C ILE A 178 -7.40 -10.82 12.23
N LEU A 179 -8.03 -10.34 11.15
CA LEU A 179 -7.77 -9.00 10.63
C LEU A 179 -8.08 -7.93 11.69
N LYS A 180 -9.19 -8.03 12.42
CA LYS A 180 -9.55 -7.10 13.51
C LYS A 180 -8.48 -7.03 14.60
N LEU A 181 -7.82 -8.13 14.93
CA LEU A 181 -6.77 -8.17 15.95
C LEU A 181 -5.45 -7.54 15.45
N LEU A 182 -5.16 -7.67 14.16
CA LEU A 182 -3.86 -7.30 13.58
C LEU A 182 -3.85 -5.94 12.87
N VAL A 183 -5.02 -5.41 12.48
CA VAL A 183 -5.13 -4.23 11.60
C VAL A 183 -4.39 -3.02 12.16
N ASP A 184 -4.48 -2.74 13.46
CA ASP A 184 -3.84 -1.58 14.10
C ASP A 184 -2.32 -1.73 14.25
N LEU A 185 -1.81 -2.97 14.16
CA LEU A 185 -0.38 -3.23 14.14
C LEU A 185 0.24 -2.90 12.77
N SER A 186 -0.55 -2.97 11.69
CA SER A 186 -0.12 -2.63 10.33
C SER A 186 -0.04 -1.12 10.08
N CYS A 187 0.78 -0.72 9.10
CA CYS A 187 0.96 0.69 8.74
C CYS A 187 0.98 0.91 7.22
N SER A 188 0.07 1.75 6.72
CA SER A 188 0.04 2.13 5.30
C SER A 188 0.66 3.51 5.03
N CYS A 189 1.09 4.24 6.06
CA CYS A 189 1.44 5.66 5.95
C CYS A 189 2.76 5.92 5.22
N ALA A 190 2.72 6.67 4.10
CA ALA A 190 3.92 7.08 3.37
C ALA A 190 4.73 8.21 4.06
N LYS A 191 4.14 8.92 5.04
CA LYS A 191 4.75 10.09 5.72
C LYS A 191 5.04 9.82 7.21
N ARG A 192 5.34 8.56 7.56
CA ARG A 192 5.51 8.10 8.96
C ARG A 192 6.59 8.89 9.71
N GLY A 193 6.23 9.39 10.89
CA GLY A 193 7.14 10.12 11.78
C GLY A 193 7.32 11.61 11.45
N HIS A 194 6.72 12.13 10.37
CA HIS A 194 6.71 13.57 10.11
C HIS A 194 5.47 14.21 10.76
N ASN A 195 5.47 14.25 12.10
CA ASN A 195 4.33 14.59 12.95
C ASN A 195 4.20 16.07 13.35
N VAL A 196 5.19 16.92 13.03
CA VAL A 196 5.17 18.37 13.35
C VAL A 196 3.89 19.07 12.89
N PHE A 197 3.29 18.59 11.79
CA PHE A 197 2.10 19.18 11.17
C PHE A 197 0.81 18.43 11.48
N TRP A 198 0.83 17.51 12.43
CA TRP A 198 -0.38 16.78 12.82
C TRP A 198 -1.21 17.65 13.77
N ASP A 199 -2.52 17.44 13.75
CA ASP A 199 -3.43 18.16 14.66
C ASP A 199 -3.15 17.75 16.10
N LYS A 200 -2.92 16.46 16.31
CA LYS A 200 -2.62 15.87 17.63
C LYS A 200 -1.24 16.23 18.15
N SER A 201 -1.15 16.45 19.45
CA SER A 201 0.11 16.73 20.14
C SER A 201 1.05 15.52 20.14
N GLY A 202 2.34 15.76 20.37
CA GLY A 202 3.33 14.68 20.50
C GLY A 202 3.03 13.70 21.63
N ILE A 203 2.35 14.15 22.69
CA ILE A 203 1.94 13.31 23.83
C ILE A 203 0.83 12.36 23.40
N GLU A 204 -0.24 12.88 22.79
CA GLU A 204 -1.36 12.07 22.27
C GLU A 204 -0.88 11.03 21.26
N ILE A 205 0.00 11.43 20.34
CA ILE A 205 0.57 10.55 19.32
C ILE A 205 1.31 9.37 19.96
N ARG A 206 2.10 9.61 21.02
CA ARG A 206 2.85 8.55 21.71
C ARG A 206 1.91 7.64 22.51
N ASN A 207 0.98 8.22 23.28
CA ASN A 207 0.08 7.47 24.15
C ASN A 207 -0.84 6.55 23.34
N ALA A 208 -1.46 7.08 22.28
CA ALA A 208 -2.32 6.31 21.38
C ALA A 208 -1.55 5.54 20.28
N LYS A 209 -0.20 5.58 20.31
CA LYS A 209 0.68 4.91 19.34
C LYS A 209 0.32 5.19 17.88
N ILE A 210 -0.02 6.44 17.56
CA ILE A 210 -0.52 6.86 16.24
C ILE A 210 0.58 6.72 15.18
N LYS A 211 0.32 5.88 14.18
CA LYS A 211 1.25 5.63 13.05
C LYS A 211 0.86 6.34 11.76
N HIS A 212 -0.42 6.67 11.61
CA HIS A 212 -1.00 7.15 10.36
C HIS A 212 -1.16 8.67 10.37
N CYS A 213 -0.68 9.35 9.33
CA CYS A 213 -0.83 10.81 9.26
C CYS A 213 -2.24 11.27 8.92
N GLY A 214 -3.06 10.40 8.31
CA GLY A 214 -4.42 10.71 7.84
C GLY A 214 -4.52 11.60 6.60
N MET A 215 -3.41 12.18 6.12
CA MET A 215 -3.39 13.12 4.99
C MET A 215 -2.88 12.54 3.67
N CYS A 216 -1.99 11.53 3.68
CA CYS A 216 -1.43 10.97 2.46
C CYS A 216 -2.41 9.99 1.79
N LEU A 217 -2.33 9.83 0.46
CA LEU A 217 -3.22 8.94 -0.30
C LEU A 217 -3.29 7.50 0.27
N PRO A 218 -2.18 6.85 0.66
CA PRO A 218 -2.27 5.53 1.30
C PRO A 218 -3.07 5.50 2.61
N CYS A 219 -3.04 6.59 3.41
CA CYS A 219 -3.89 6.71 4.59
C CYS A 219 -5.36 6.89 4.20
N LEU A 220 -5.67 7.71 3.17
CA LEU A 220 -7.04 7.91 2.73
C LEU A 220 -7.66 6.61 2.20
N TYR A 221 -6.97 5.89 1.32
CA TYR A 221 -7.44 4.59 0.84
C TYR A 221 -7.56 3.55 1.96
N ARG A 222 -6.68 3.60 2.97
CA ARG A 222 -6.82 2.75 4.16
C ARG A 222 -8.13 3.07 4.90
N ARG A 223 -8.46 4.35 5.11
CA ARG A 223 -9.72 4.73 5.77
C ARG A 223 -10.95 4.29 4.98
N VAL A 224 -10.96 4.53 3.67
CA VAL A 224 -12.02 4.05 2.77
C VAL A 224 -12.18 2.53 2.90
N ALA A 225 -11.08 1.79 2.90
CA ALA A 225 -11.10 0.34 3.02
C ALA A 225 -11.56 -0.16 4.41
N LEU A 226 -11.18 0.50 5.49
CA LEU A 226 -11.59 0.10 6.84
C LEU A 226 -13.03 0.54 7.18
N ASP A 227 -13.53 1.60 6.55
CA ASP A 227 -14.92 2.06 6.74
C ASP A 227 -15.94 1.02 6.28
N THR A 228 -15.61 0.24 5.23
CA THR A 228 -16.49 -0.81 4.70
C THR A 228 -16.81 -1.91 5.71
N ILE A 229 -15.96 -2.08 6.72
CA ILE A 229 -16.12 -3.07 7.80
C ILE A 229 -16.28 -2.42 9.18
N GLY A 230 -16.47 -1.10 9.22
CA GLY A 230 -16.67 -0.34 10.47
C GLY A 230 -15.44 -0.23 11.36
N LEU A 231 -14.23 -0.30 10.80
CA LEU A 231 -12.95 -0.17 11.52
C LEU A 231 -12.19 1.13 11.22
N ASP A 232 -12.77 2.05 10.41
CA ASP A 232 -12.17 3.38 10.23
C ASP A 232 -12.34 4.21 11.51
N ASN A 233 -11.22 4.59 12.12
CA ASN A 233 -11.18 5.27 13.41
C ASN A 233 -10.30 6.53 13.34
N GLU A 234 -10.93 7.71 13.44
CA GLU A 234 -10.25 9.01 13.39
C GLU A 234 -9.29 9.23 14.58
N ALA A 235 -9.53 8.56 15.71
CA ALA A 235 -8.67 8.65 16.89
C ALA A 235 -7.26 8.10 16.63
N LEU A 236 -7.09 7.22 15.63
CA LEU A 236 -5.81 6.61 15.26
C LEU A 236 -5.06 7.33 14.11
N LEU A 237 -5.50 8.55 13.77
CA LEU A 237 -4.88 9.40 12.74
C LEU A 237 -4.21 10.63 13.35
N GLY A 238 -3.12 11.11 12.76
CA GLY A 238 -2.50 12.38 13.16
C GLY A 238 -3.38 13.59 12.86
N THR A 239 -4.00 13.58 11.70
CA THR A 239 -4.94 14.60 11.20
C THR A 239 -6.07 13.89 10.46
N ASP A 240 -7.31 14.17 10.82
CA ASP A 240 -8.47 13.80 9.99
C ASP A 240 -8.69 14.90 8.96
N VAL A 241 -8.43 14.64 7.68
CA VAL A 241 -8.62 15.65 6.62
C VAL A 241 -10.06 16.07 6.40
N LEU A 242 -11.03 15.31 6.93
CA LEU A 242 -12.46 15.67 6.85
C LEU A 242 -12.86 16.71 7.89
N HIS A 243 -12.13 16.76 9.01
CA HIS A 243 -12.41 17.60 10.18
C HIS A 243 -11.11 18.20 10.74
N GLY A 244 -10.21 18.63 9.86
CA GLY A 244 -8.86 19.03 10.23
C GLY A 244 -8.85 20.38 10.95
N ILE A 245 -8.00 20.49 11.99
CA ILE A 245 -7.85 21.75 12.75
C ILE A 245 -6.77 22.62 12.12
N LYS A 246 -5.56 22.07 11.93
CA LYS A 246 -4.44 22.75 11.26
C LYS A 246 -4.43 22.52 9.76
N PHE A 247 -5.26 21.60 9.27
CA PHE A 247 -5.37 21.24 7.87
C PHE A 247 -6.47 22.07 7.22
N ASN A 248 -6.07 23.12 6.48
CA ASN A 248 -7.00 24.06 5.87
C ASN A 248 -7.03 23.89 4.35
N LEU A 249 -8.11 23.31 3.82
CA LEU A 249 -8.28 23.04 2.39
C LEU A 249 -8.09 24.25 1.47
N ASP A 250 -8.36 25.47 1.96
CA ASP A 250 -8.21 26.71 1.21
C ASP A 250 -6.79 27.24 1.14
N ASN A 251 -5.91 26.80 2.06
CA ASN A 251 -4.52 27.19 2.01
C ASN A 251 -3.77 26.39 0.93
N LYS A 252 -3.75 26.94 -0.30
CA LYS A 252 -3.05 26.35 -1.46
C LYS A 252 -1.53 26.22 -1.27
N HIS A 253 -0.94 26.99 -0.36
CA HIS A 253 0.51 26.96 -0.08
C HIS A 253 0.89 25.90 0.95
N GLN A 254 -0.08 25.36 1.70
CA GLN A 254 0.17 24.27 2.64
C GLN A 254 0.51 22.99 1.88
N LYS A 255 1.82 22.69 1.77
CA LYS A 255 2.37 21.55 1.00
C LYS A 255 1.66 20.21 1.23
N ARG A 256 1.05 20.00 2.41
CA ARG A 256 0.41 18.73 2.80
C ARG A 256 -1.04 18.59 2.37
N ASN A 257 -1.68 19.66 1.92
CA ASN A 257 -3.06 19.62 1.39
C ASN A 257 -3.08 19.14 -0.05
N ARG A 258 -1.94 19.19 -0.73
CA ARG A 258 -1.80 18.84 -2.14
C ARG A 258 -2.40 17.48 -2.48
N ASP A 259 -2.16 16.45 -1.67
CA ASP A 259 -2.62 15.08 -1.96
C ASP A 259 -4.15 14.96 -1.93
N PHE A 260 -4.79 15.52 -0.89
CA PHE A 260 -6.24 15.45 -0.74
C PHE A 260 -6.95 16.45 -1.65
N ASN A 261 -6.45 17.68 -1.81
CA ASN A 261 -6.98 18.64 -2.79
C ASN A 261 -6.87 18.11 -4.23
N ALA A 262 -5.76 17.46 -4.60
CA ALA A 262 -5.61 16.82 -5.89
C ALA A 262 -6.61 15.67 -6.06
N LEU A 263 -6.87 14.89 -5.00
CA LEU A 263 -7.91 13.86 -5.02
C LEU A 263 -9.31 14.46 -5.25
N LEU A 264 -9.71 15.46 -4.47
CA LEU A 264 -11.01 16.13 -4.61
C LEU A 264 -11.18 16.74 -6.01
N TYR A 265 -10.15 17.44 -6.49
CA TYR A 265 -10.13 18.00 -7.84
C TYR A 265 -10.24 16.91 -8.92
N PHE A 266 -9.53 15.80 -8.77
CA PHE A 266 -9.58 14.68 -9.70
C PHE A 266 -10.99 14.06 -9.73
N LEU A 267 -11.59 13.80 -8.57
CA LEU A 267 -12.95 13.26 -8.46
C LEU A 267 -13.95 14.17 -9.19
N LYS A 268 -13.89 15.48 -8.95
CA LYS A 268 -14.82 16.45 -9.55
C LYS A 268 -14.65 16.63 -11.06
N ASN A 269 -13.40 16.72 -11.54
CA ASN A 269 -13.12 17.24 -12.88
C ASN A 269 -12.53 16.21 -13.85
N ARG A 270 -11.96 15.10 -13.36
CA ARG A 270 -11.14 14.17 -14.16
C ARG A 270 -11.51 12.70 -14.01
N MET A 271 -12.41 12.35 -13.10
CA MET A 271 -12.92 10.98 -12.92
C MET A 271 -13.87 10.60 -14.06
N ASN A 272 -13.32 10.32 -15.23
CA ASN A 272 -14.05 9.77 -16.38
C ASN A 272 -13.19 8.74 -17.10
N GLU A 273 -13.86 7.82 -17.80
CA GLU A 273 -13.23 6.70 -18.51
C GLU A 273 -12.14 7.16 -19.48
N ARG A 274 -12.46 8.16 -20.33
CA ARG A 274 -11.51 8.69 -21.33
C ARG A 274 -10.21 9.17 -20.69
N THR A 275 -10.30 9.96 -19.63
CA THR A 275 -9.13 10.54 -18.96
C THR A 275 -8.29 9.45 -18.28
N ILE A 276 -8.96 8.55 -17.56
CA ILE A 276 -8.29 7.43 -16.87
C ILE A 276 -7.58 6.54 -17.89
N ARG A 277 -8.28 6.14 -18.96
CA ARG A 277 -7.73 5.29 -20.02
C ARG A 277 -6.52 5.92 -20.69
N GLN A 278 -6.59 7.22 -20.99
CA GLN A 278 -5.45 7.96 -21.55
C GLN A 278 -4.24 7.96 -20.62
N GLU A 279 -4.45 8.22 -19.32
CA GLU A 279 -3.35 8.21 -18.34
C GLU A 279 -2.76 6.80 -18.17
N LEU A 280 -3.58 5.74 -18.19
CA LEU A 280 -3.09 4.35 -18.15
C LEU A 280 -2.27 3.99 -19.39
N PHE A 281 -2.72 4.41 -20.57
CA PHE A 281 -2.00 4.23 -21.82
C PHE A 281 -0.63 4.91 -21.79
N PHE A 282 -0.58 6.20 -21.40
CA PHE A 282 0.68 6.93 -21.24
C PHE A 282 1.61 6.32 -20.18
N ASN A 283 1.05 5.55 -19.25
CA ASN A 283 1.80 4.86 -18.22
C ASN A 283 2.27 3.45 -18.60
N GLY A 284 2.01 3.01 -19.84
CA GLY A 284 2.56 1.78 -20.42
C GLY A 284 1.63 0.58 -20.34
N ILE A 285 0.35 0.77 -20.00
CA ILE A 285 -0.69 -0.25 -20.15
C ILE A 285 -1.28 -0.08 -21.55
N ILE A 286 -0.85 -0.90 -22.51
CA ILE A 286 -1.17 -0.72 -23.94
C ILE A 286 -2.18 -1.75 -24.45
N GLU A 287 -2.25 -2.92 -23.81
CA GLU A 287 -3.15 -4.00 -24.21
C GLU A 287 -4.60 -3.59 -23.96
N LYS A 288 -5.46 -3.79 -24.97
CA LYS A 288 -6.86 -3.33 -24.92
C LYS A 288 -7.60 -3.90 -23.70
N GLN A 289 -7.48 -5.20 -23.47
CA GLN A 289 -8.13 -5.87 -22.35
C GLN A 289 -7.64 -5.34 -21.00
N GLU A 290 -6.32 -5.23 -20.81
CA GLU A 290 -5.77 -4.69 -19.55
C GLU A 290 -6.21 -3.23 -19.33
N LEU A 291 -6.26 -2.42 -20.38
CA LEU A 291 -6.78 -1.06 -20.30
C LEU A 291 -8.24 -1.03 -19.82
N ASP A 292 -9.10 -1.91 -20.35
CA ASP A 292 -10.51 -2.00 -19.95
C ASP A 292 -10.64 -2.41 -18.47
N GLU A 293 -9.89 -3.43 -18.05
CA GLU A 293 -9.86 -3.94 -16.67
C GLU A 293 -9.35 -2.88 -15.67
N TYR A 294 -8.21 -2.24 -15.96
CA TYR A 294 -7.64 -1.22 -15.08
C TYR A 294 -8.43 0.08 -15.04
N THR A 295 -9.08 0.45 -16.15
CA THR A 295 -9.99 1.60 -16.18
C THR A 295 -11.20 1.33 -15.29
N SER A 296 -11.77 0.13 -15.38
CA SER A 296 -12.91 -0.30 -14.55
C SER A 296 -12.52 -0.32 -13.07
N LEU A 297 -11.37 -0.89 -12.72
CA LEU A 297 -10.81 -0.88 -11.36
C LEU A 297 -10.64 0.53 -10.81
N ALA A 298 -10.05 1.44 -11.59
CA ALA A 298 -9.82 2.81 -11.17
C ALA A 298 -11.16 3.53 -10.87
N LEU A 299 -12.11 3.47 -11.81
CA LEU A 299 -13.43 4.04 -11.63
C LEU A 299 -14.16 3.45 -10.41
N HIS A 300 -14.09 2.14 -10.21
CA HIS A 300 -14.65 1.46 -9.04
C HIS A 300 -14.02 1.96 -7.74
N SER A 301 -12.69 2.01 -7.68
CA SER A 301 -11.97 2.49 -6.49
C SER A 301 -12.30 3.94 -6.16
N TYR A 302 -12.44 4.83 -7.15
CA TYR A 302 -12.84 6.22 -6.91
C TYR A 302 -14.31 6.35 -6.49
N ARG A 303 -15.22 5.50 -6.97
CA ARG A 303 -16.60 5.45 -6.46
C ARG A 303 -16.64 5.10 -4.97
N GLN A 304 -15.77 4.19 -4.52
CA GLN A 304 -15.65 3.87 -3.09
C GLN A 304 -15.18 5.07 -2.26
N VAL A 305 -14.26 5.89 -2.80
CA VAL A 305 -13.87 7.15 -2.17
C VAL A 305 -15.05 8.13 -2.10
N ILE A 306 -15.82 8.28 -3.19
CA ILE A 306 -17.01 9.14 -3.21
C ILE A 306 -18.04 8.69 -2.17
N ASN A 307 -18.30 7.39 -2.06
CA ASN A 307 -19.25 6.86 -1.07
C ASN A 307 -18.78 7.13 0.36
N TRP A 308 -17.48 6.97 0.63
CA TRP A 308 -16.89 7.32 1.91
C TRP A 308 -17.03 8.82 2.23
N LEU A 309 -16.81 9.70 1.24
CA LEU A 309 -16.99 11.15 1.39
C LEU A 309 -18.46 11.51 1.64
N LYS A 310 -19.42 10.94 0.90
CA LYS A 310 -20.86 11.13 1.13
C LYS A 310 -21.27 10.81 2.57
N LYS A 311 -20.67 9.75 3.13
CA LYS A 311 -20.98 9.26 4.48
C LYS A 311 -20.35 10.12 5.58
N LYS A 312 -19.11 10.59 5.39
CA LYS A 312 -18.29 11.15 6.48
C LYS A 312 -17.87 12.61 6.32
N ALA A 313 -17.91 13.16 5.11
CA ALA A 313 -17.35 14.48 4.83
C ALA A 313 -18.37 15.60 5.01
N THR A 314 -17.90 16.79 5.34
CA THR A 314 -18.73 18.00 5.40
C THR A 314 -19.27 18.38 4.02
N ASN A 315 -20.37 19.15 3.98
CA ASN A 315 -20.95 19.65 2.72
C ASN A 315 -19.93 20.40 1.86
N GLU A 316 -19.04 21.17 2.48
CA GLU A 316 -17.98 21.89 1.79
C GLU A 316 -17.04 20.94 1.03
N ILE A 317 -16.61 19.84 1.66
CA ILE A 317 -15.75 18.84 1.03
C ILE A 317 -16.49 18.10 -0.08
N GLN A 318 -17.77 17.78 0.12
CA GLN A 318 -18.60 17.14 -0.90
C GLN A 318 -18.70 18.01 -2.17
N ILE A 319 -18.95 19.32 -2.02
CA ILE A 319 -18.98 20.28 -3.14
C ILE A 319 -17.63 20.35 -3.88
N ARG A 320 -16.51 20.28 -3.14
CA ARG A 320 -15.15 20.23 -3.74
C ARG A 320 -14.89 18.92 -4.50
N ALA A 321 -15.48 17.81 -4.05
CA ALA A 321 -15.41 16.51 -4.73
C ALA A 321 -16.38 16.38 -5.91
N GLY A 322 -17.30 17.33 -6.11
CA GLY A 322 -18.32 17.26 -7.16
C GLY A 322 -19.45 16.28 -6.83
N ILE A 323 -19.74 16.12 -5.54
CA ILE A 323 -20.80 15.27 -4.99
C ILE A 323 -22.04 16.11 -4.73
#